data_AF-A0A2N5K4Q6-F1
#
_entry.id   AF-A0A2N5K4Q6-F1
#
_cell.length_a   1.000
_cell.length_b   1.000
_cell.length_c   1.000
_cell.angle_alpha   90.00
_cell.angle_beta   90.00
_cell.angle_gamma   90.00
#
_symmetry.space_group_name_H-M   'P 1'
#
loop_
_entity.id
_entity.type
_entity.pdbx_description
1 polymer ?
#
loop_
_entity_poly.entity_id
_entity_poly.type
_entity_poly.pdbx_seq_one_letter_code
_entity_poly.pdbx_strand_id
1 'polypeptide(L)'
;MPAPEPIEVLPVTFFEQPVLAARLTEGTIVLSIRDLCAATGLNLASQLRRLRADEDLRDGLHRLRVLTAGGMQEQDFLILEFIPAWISSVNRRRASPVVQERLRYLRLFSIRQVYDAIAVAAGLPPGPSRNIEDLGDLQQYDTAIEGIAARQQALEESQGKARQAWSDHEQRIRRLEEQLSMTAVLSVTQRGHIYQLVQRWAQARTEREGIAVSAAFAGCWAAIKTRYRVAKYEHIPASDYQDCVSYISKAYTALTGEPLVDDQGRT
;
A
#
# COMPACT_ATOMS: atom_id res chain seq x y z
N MET A 1 3.87 11.49 -31.71
CA MET A 1 2.75 11.05 -30.86
C MET A 1 2.83 11.82 -29.55
N PRO A 2 1.70 12.15 -28.89
CA PRO A 2 1.74 12.78 -27.58
C PRO A 2 2.41 11.85 -26.56
N ALA A 3 3.16 12.41 -25.61
CA ALA A 3 3.75 11.64 -24.53
C ALA A 3 2.67 10.90 -23.71
N PRO A 4 2.88 9.63 -23.34
CA PRO A 4 1.89 8.87 -22.57
C PRO A 4 1.68 9.48 -21.18
N GLU A 5 0.46 9.32 -20.66
CA GLU A 5 0.12 9.66 -19.28
C GLU A 5 0.37 8.43 -18.39
N PRO A 6 0.97 8.60 -17.20
CA PRO A 6 1.19 7.51 -16.27
C PRO A 6 -0.10 7.06 -15.59
N ILE A 7 -0.15 5.80 -15.14
CA ILE A 7 -1.27 5.25 -14.36
C ILE A 7 -1.32 5.91 -12.97
N GLU A 8 -0.15 6.11 -12.39
CA GLU A 8 0.01 6.58 -11.01
C GLU A 8 1.20 7.54 -10.95
N VAL A 9 1.07 8.60 -10.15
CA VAL A 9 2.16 9.51 -9.80
C VAL A 9 2.19 9.75 -8.30
N LEU A 10 3.39 9.70 -7.72
CA LEU A 10 3.59 9.89 -6.28
C LEU A 10 4.93 10.57 -6.02
N PRO A 11 5.00 11.61 -5.16
CA PRO A 11 6.28 12.14 -4.68
C PRO A 11 6.94 11.14 -3.71
N VAL A 12 8.18 10.77 -3.99
CA VAL A 12 9.03 9.93 -3.12
C VAL A 12 10.22 10.72 -2.61
N THR A 13 10.80 10.32 -1.49
CA THR A 13 11.94 11.02 -0.90
C THR A 13 13.26 10.52 -1.49
N PHE A 14 14.05 11.43 -2.06
CA PHE A 14 15.42 11.19 -2.51
C PHE A 14 16.34 12.27 -1.93
N PHE A 15 17.35 11.87 -1.16
CA PHE A 15 18.23 12.82 -0.43
C PHE A 15 17.46 13.88 0.39
N GLU A 16 16.40 13.46 1.07
CA GLU A 16 15.51 14.34 1.88
C GLU A 16 14.76 15.39 1.04
N GLN A 17 14.75 15.23 -0.28
CA GLN A 17 14.02 16.09 -1.21
C GLN A 17 12.95 15.27 -1.94
N PRO A 18 11.79 15.87 -2.25
CA PRO A 18 10.76 15.19 -3.01
C PRO A 18 11.21 14.99 -4.47
N VAL A 19 11.00 13.80 -5.01
CA VAL A 19 11.20 13.43 -6.41
C VAL A 19 9.92 12.77 -6.91
N LEU A 20 9.38 13.26 -8.03
CA LEU A 20 8.18 12.66 -8.61
C LEU A 20 8.51 11.28 -9.21
N ALA A 21 7.84 10.26 -8.72
CA ALA A 21 7.80 8.93 -9.32
C ALA A 21 6.52 8.76 -10.14
N ALA A 22 6.60 8.02 -11.23
CA ALA A 22 5.48 7.67 -12.08
C ALA A 22 5.50 6.19 -12.46
N ARG A 23 4.32 5.59 -12.60
CA ARG A 23 4.14 4.21 -13.06
C ARG A 23 3.58 4.19 -14.48
N LEU A 24 4.27 3.52 -15.40
CA LEU A 24 3.81 3.30 -16.77
C LEU A 24 2.75 2.20 -16.85
N THR A 25 2.09 2.07 -18.00
CA THR A 25 1.07 1.03 -18.25
C THR A 25 1.60 -0.39 -18.06
N GLU A 26 2.85 -0.62 -18.43
CA GLU A 26 3.53 -1.91 -18.31
C GLU A 26 4.06 -2.18 -16.88
N GLY A 27 3.85 -1.24 -15.95
CA GLY A 27 4.27 -1.37 -14.55
C GLY A 27 5.65 -0.80 -14.22
N THR A 28 6.48 -0.47 -15.23
CA THR A 28 7.78 0.19 -15.08
C THR A 28 7.66 1.47 -14.25
N ILE A 29 8.57 1.65 -13.29
CA ILE A 29 8.65 2.84 -12.44
C ILE A 29 9.73 3.76 -12.98
N VAL A 30 9.39 5.04 -13.13
CA VAL A 30 10.31 6.06 -13.62
C VAL A 30 10.32 7.26 -12.67
N LEU A 31 11.48 7.93 -12.57
CA LEU A 31 11.70 9.10 -11.69
C LEU A 31 11.99 10.36 -12.49
N SER A 32 11.45 11.49 -12.05
CA SER A 32 11.65 12.80 -12.68
C SER A 32 13.12 13.21 -12.68
N ILE A 33 13.71 13.39 -13.87
CA ILE A 33 15.11 13.81 -14.00
C ILE A 33 15.29 15.23 -13.47
N ARG A 34 14.29 16.09 -13.65
CA ARG A 34 14.26 17.44 -13.09
C ARG A 34 14.43 17.41 -11.58
N ASP A 35 13.64 16.59 -10.89
CA ASP A 35 13.64 16.55 -9.44
C ASP A 35 14.89 15.85 -8.90
N LEU A 36 15.38 14.80 -9.58
CA LEU A 36 16.66 14.18 -9.27
C LEU A 36 17.81 15.18 -9.36
N CYS A 37 17.81 16.02 -10.39
CA CYS A 37 18.81 17.08 -10.55
C CYS A 37 18.67 18.14 -9.44
N ALA A 38 17.45 18.52 -9.08
CA ALA A 38 17.20 19.46 -7.98
C ALA A 38 17.69 18.88 -6.63
N ALA A 39 17.34 17.63 -6.32
CA ALA A 39 17.74 16.93 -5.10
C ALA A 39 19.26 16.75 -4.98
N THR A 40 19.97 16.72 -6.11
CA THR A 40 21.43 16.55 -6.17
C THR A 40 22.17 17.87 -6.43
N GLY A 41 21.49 18.98 -6.63
CA GLY A 41 22.11 20.24 -7.05
C GLY A 41 22.85 20.15 -8.37
N LEU A 42 22.48 19.20 -9.25
CA LEU A 42 23.07 19.03 -10.57
C LEU A 42 22.29 19.84 -11.61
N ASN A 43 22.98 20.26 -12.67
CA ASN A 43 22.35 21.02 -13.75
C ASN A 43 21.54 20.11 -14.67
N LEU A 44 20.22 20.32 -14.75
CA LEU A 44 19.29 19.54 -15.56
C LEU A 44 19.70 19.43 -17.04
N ALA A 45 19.98 20.57 -17.70
CA ALA A 45 20.30 20.58 -19.12
C ALA A 45 21.59 19.79 -19.42
N SER A 46 22.59 19.89 -18.54
CA SER A 46 23.81 19.10 -18.63
C SER A 46 23.56 17.61 -18.42
N GLN A 47 22.71 17.22 -17.46
CA GLN A 47 22.41 15.81 -17.22
C GLN A 47 21.59 15.20 -18.37
N LEU A 48 20.58 15.90 -18.88
CA LEU A 48 19.80 15.43 -20.03
C LEU A 48 20.67 15.24 -21.27
N ARG A 49 21.62 16.15 -21.54
CA ARG A 49 22.56 15.98 -22.65
C ARG A 49 23.41 14.74 -22.48
N ARG A 50 23.87 14.45 -21.27
CA ARG A 50 24.70 13.26 -20.98
C ARG A 50 23.91 11.98 -21.08
N LEU A 51 22.73 11.92 -20.45
CA LEU A 51 21.83 10.77 -20.53
C LEU A 51 21.46 10.45 -21.98
N ARG A 52 21.21 11.47 -22.80
CA ARG A 52 20.94 11.27 -24.23
C ARG A 52 22.19 10.94 -25.04
N ALA A 53 23.40 11.30 -24.61
CA ALA A 53 24.62 11.00 -25.37
C ALA A 53 25.16 9.59 -25.09
N ASP A 54 24.89 9.08 -23.89
CA ASP A 54 25.23 7.74 -23.43
C ASP A 54 24.29 6.71 -24.08
N GLU A 55 24.83 5.65 -24.68
CA GLU A 55 24.04 4.67 -25.45
C GLU A 55 23.14 3.85 -24.53
N ASP A 56 23.67 3.40 -23.39
CA ASP A 56 22.94 2.57 -22.44
C ASP A 56 21.92 3.41 -21.65
N LEU A 57 22.34 4.56 -21.09
CA LEU A 57 21.44 5.38 -20.27
C LEU A 57 20.30 6.02 -21.06
N ARG A 58 20.45 6.16 -22.39
CA ARG A 58 19.40 6.68 -23.26
C ARG A 58 18.19 5.75 -23.29
N ASP A 59 18.38 4.44 -23.21
CA ASP A 59 17.31 3.46 -23.24
C ASP A 59 16.40 3.54 -22.00
N GLY A 60 16.94 4.07 -20.90
CA GLY A 60 16.17 4.34 -19.68
C GLY A 60 15.33 5.62 -19.72
N LEU A 61 15.39 6.42 -20.79
CA LEU A 61 14.69 7.71 -20.84
C LEU A 61 13.24 7.58 -21.30
N HIS A 62 12.32 8.11 -20.49
CA HIS A 62 10.91 8.22 -20.84
C HIS A 62 10.46 9.67 -20.83
N ARG A 63 9.65 10.06 -21.82
CA ARG A 63 8.95 11.35 -21.78
C ARG A 63 7.49 11.11 -21.44
N LEU A 64 7.01 11.73 -20.38
CA LEU A 64 5.63 11.58 -19.89
C LEU A 64 4.94 12.93 -19.80
N ARG A 65 3.62 12.90 -19.98
CA ARG A 65 2.75 14.05 -19.68
C ARG A 65 2.21 13.92 -18.26
N VAL A 66 2.53 14.88 -17.41
CA VAL A 66 2.17 14.87 -15.98
C VAL A 66 1.55 16.19 -15.55
N LEU A 67 0.63 16.13 -14.59
CA LEU A 67 0.04 17.32 -14.00
C LEU A 67 1.04 18.01 -13.07
N THR A 68 1.27 19.30 -13.29
CA THR A 68 2.13 20.14 -12.47
C THR A 68 1.33 21.34 -11.94
N ALA A 69 1.93 22.14 -11.05
CA ALA A 69 1.34 23.41 -10.62
C ALA A 69 1.03 24.37 -11.80
N GLY A 70 1.73 24.23 -12.93
CA GLY A 70 1.49 24.99 -14.17
C GLY A 70 0.60 24.26 -15.18
N GLY A 71 -0.15 23.24 -14.76
CA GLY A 71 -0.98 22.41 -15.63
C GLY A 71 -0.25 21.19 -16.19
N MET A 72 -0.84 20.55 -17.19
CA MET A 72 -0.28 19.36 -17.84
C MET A 72 0.97 19.70 -18.66
N GLN A 73 2.11 19.13 -18.30
CA GLN A 73 3.41 19.40 -18.95
C GLN A 73 4.13 18.10 -19.31
N GLU A 74 4.89 18.13 -20.41
CA GLU A 74 5.80 17.05 -20.76
C GLU A 74 7.09 17.16 -19.93
N GLN A 75 7.51 16.06 -19.33
CA GLN A 75 8.75 15.97 -18.56
C GLN A 75 9.52 14.70 -18.91
N ASP A 76 10.85 14.78 -18.82
CA ASP A 76 11.74 13.62 -19.00
C ASP A 76 11.95 12.92 -17.65
N PHE A 77 11.81 11.59 -17.68
CA PHE A 77 11.97 10.67 -16.57
C PHE A 77 13.05 9.63 -16.90
N LEU A 78 13.64 9.04 -15.87
CA LEU A 78 14.60 7.95 -15.97
C LEU A 78 14.03 6.71 -15.26
N ILE A 79 14.11 5.53 -15.89
CA ILE A 79 13.76 4.25 -15.27
C ILE A 79 14.51 4.10 -13.93
N LEU A 80 13.79 3.65 -12.89
CA LEU A 80 14.32 3.51 -11.53
C LEU A 80 15.61 2.67 -11.48
N GLU A 81 15.66 1.60 -12.25
CA GLU A 81 16.77 0.66 -12.39
C GLU A 81 18.03 1.31 -12.97
N PHE A 82 17.89 2.42 -13.71
CA PHE A 82 19.00 3.14 -14.36
C PHE A 82 19.61 4.22 -13.45
N ILE A 83 18.99 4.50 -12.30
CA ILE A 83 19.44 5.51 -11.34
C ILE A 83 20.85 5.24 -10.80
N PRO A 84 21.24 4.00 -10.41
CA PRO A 84 22.60 3.72 -9.94
C PRO A 84 23.66 3.96 -11.02
N ALA A 85 23.36 3.61 -12.27
CA ALA A 85 24.24 3.85 -13.42
C ALA A 85 24.39 5.37 -13.67
N TRP A 86 23.29 6.12 -13.66
CA TRP A 86 23.33 7.58 -13.73
C TRP A 86 24.20 8.18 -12.61
N ILE A 87 23.97 7.81 -11.35
CA ILE A 87 24.77 8.27 -10.19
C ILE A 87 26.26 7.95 -10.37
N SER A 88 26.59 6.79 -10.93
CA SER A 88 27.98 6.41 -11.19
C SER A 88 28.63 7.29 -12.27
N SER A 89 27.84 7.77 -13.23
CA SER A 89 28.28 8.67 -14.30
C SER A 89 28.44 10.13 -13.88
N VAL A 90 27.72 10.64 -12.85
CA VAL A 90 27.67 12.09 -12.59
C VAL A 90 29.01 12.68 -12.09
N ASN A 91 29.37 13.86 -12.59
CA ASN A 91 30.49 14.62 -12.03
C ASN A 91 30.04 15.38 -10.77
N ARG A 92 30.38 14.83 -9.61
CA ARG A 92 30.01 15.38 -8.30
C ARG A 92 30.74 16.67 -7.92
N ARG A 93 31.85 17.06 -8.56
CA ARG A 93 32.67 18.23 -8.13
C ARG A 93 31.91 19.55 -8.06
N ARG A 94 30.79 19.65 -8.79
CA ARG A 94 29.95 20.86 -8.84
C ARG A 94 28.74 20.80 -7.89
N ALA A 95 28.52 19.69 -7.20
CA ALA A 95 27.46 19.57 -6.20
C ALA A 95 27.91 20.12 -4.84
N SER A 96 26.97 20.35 -3.91
CA SER A 96 27.30 20.75 -2.54
C SER A 96 28.10 19.64 -1.80
N PRO A 97 28.90 19.97 -0.76
CA PRO A 97 29.70 18.96 -0.04
C PRO A 97 28.88 17.79 0.51
N VAL A 98 27.68 18.05 1.03
CA VAL A 98 26.77 17.02 1.54
C VAL A 98 26.32 16.09 0.42
N VAL A 99 25.94 16.65 -0.73
CA VAL A 99 25.52 15.84 -1.88
C VAL A 99 26.70 15.08 -2.49
N GLN A 100 27.89 15.68 -2.51
CA GLN A 100 29.10 14.99 -2.96
C GLN A 100 29.36 13.73 -2.16
N GLU A 101 29.22 13.80 -0.84
CA GLU A 101 29.42 12.65 0.05
C GLU A 101 28.34 11.59 -0.15
N ARG A 102 27.06 11.99 -0.28
CA ARG A 102 25.95 11.08 -0.55
C ARG A 102 26.10 10.36 -1.90
N LEU A 103 26.44 11.09 -2.96
CA LEU A 103 26.71 10.51 -4.29
C LEU A 103 27.95 9.61 -4.27
N ARG A 104 28.98 9.97 -3.51
CA ARG A 104 30.17 9.13 -3.30
C ARG A 104 29.81 7.82 -2.60
N TYR A 105 29.04 7.91 -1.52
CA TYR A 105 28.55 6.75 -0.78
C TYR A 105 27.75 5.81 -1.70
N LEU A 106 26.73 6.31 -2.41
CA LEU A 106 25.91 5.48 -3.29
C LEU A 106 26.72 4.82 -4.41
N ARG A 107 27.70 5.52 -4.98
CA ARG A 107 28.60 4.95 -5.99
C ARG A 107 29.46 3.83 -5.42
N LEU A 108 30.11 4.06 -4.26
CA LEU A 108 30.94 3.04 -3.63
C LEU A 108 30.11 1.84 -3.16
N PHE A 109 28.91 2.09 -2.64
CA PHE A 109 27.95 1.06 -2.29
C PHE A 109 27.58 0.22 -3.53
N SER A 110 27.24 0.86 -4.66
CA SER A 110 26.91 0.15 -5.90
C SER A 110 28.06 -0.73 -6.40
N ILE A 111 29.28 -0.19 -6.43
CA ILE A 111 30.49 -0.95 -6.78
C ILE A 111 30.67 -2.15 -5.85
N ARG A 112 30.47 -1.94 -4.54
CA ARG A 112 30.63 -2.99 -3.54
C ARG A 112 29.58 -4.08 -3.68
N GLN A 113 28.32 -3.73 -3.92
CA GLN A 113 27.24 -4.69 -4.12
C GLN A 113 27.47 -5.55 -5.38
N VAL A 114 27.94 -4.96 -6.47
CA VAL A 114 28.30 -5.72 -7.69
C VAL A 114 29.42 -6.71 -7.38
N TYR A 115 30.48 -6.26 -6.69
CA TYR A 115 31.56 -7.16 -6.26
C TYR A 115 31.05 -8.28 -5.35
N ASP A 116 30.24 -7.96 -4.34
CA ASP A 116 29.74 -8.93 -3.37
C ASP A 116 28.87 -9.99 -4.04
N ALA A 117 28.01 -9.58 -4.99
CA ALA A 117 27.20 -10.51 -5.77
C ALA A 117 28.07 -11.50 -6.56
N ILE A 118 29.12 -11.02 -7.23
CA ILE A 118 30.06 -11.87 -7.98
C ILE A 118 30.87 -12.77 -7.04
N ALA A 119 31.36 -12.23 -5.91
CA ALA A 119 32.15 -12.98 -4.95
C ALA A 119 31.35 -14.14 -4.33
N VAL A 120 30.12 -13.89 -3.88
CA VAL A 120 29.21 -14.93 -3.41
C VAL A 120 28.92 -15.93 -4.52
N ALA A 121 28.73 -15.44 -5.74
CA ALA A 121 28.45 -16.26 -6.89
C ALA A 121 29.58 -17.23 -7.25
N ALA A 122 30.83 -16.79 -7.06
CA ALA A 122 32.08 -17.51 -7.31
C ALA A 122 32.59 -18.30 -6.08
N GLY A 123 31.85 -18.33 -4.97
CA GLY A 123 32.25 -19.05 -3.76
C GLY A 123 33.44 -18.44 -3.00
N LEU A 124 33.74 -17.16 -3.23
CA LEU A 124 34.85 -16.46 -2.59
C LEU A 124 34.56 -16.12 -1.13
N PRO A 125 35.60 -15.93 -0.30
CA PRO A 125 35.43 -15.49 1.07
C PRO A 125 34.69 -14.14 1.13
N PRO A 126 33.75 -13.97 2.09
CA PRO A 126 33.04 -12.71 2.24
C PRO A 126 34.00 -11.59 2.65
N GLY A 127 33.70 -10.37 2.21
CA GLY A 127 34.48 -9.19 2.58
C GLY A 127 35.40 -8.67 1.46
N PRO A 128 36.39 -7.82 1.79
CA PRO A 128 37.26 -7.21 0.80
C PRO A 128 38.16 -8.25 0.10
N SER A 129 38.62 -7.94 -1.12
CA SER A 129 39.45 -8.84 -1.94
C SER A 129 40.74 -9.31 -1.25
N ARG A 130 41.27 -8.58 -0.26
CA ARG A 130 42.41 -8.99 0.58
C ARG A 130 42.17 -10.25 1.42
N ASN A 131 40.92 -10.71 1.52
CA ASN A 131 40.56 -11.95 2.21
C ASN A 131 40.74 -13.19 1.32
N ILE A 132 40.99 -13.01 0.01
CA ILE A 132 41.23 -14.09 -0.92
C ILE A 132 42.68 -14.55 -0.73
N GLU A 133 42.85 -15.80 -0.27
CA GLU A 133 44.17 -16.38 0.01
C GLU A 133 44.80 -17.01 -1.24
N ASP A 134 43.97 -17.61 -2.12
CA ASP A 134 44.41 -18.23 -3.37
C ASP A 134 43.85 -17.48 -4.59
N LEU A 135 44.73 -17.05 -5.50
CA LEU A 135 44.32 -16.43 -6.76
C LEU A 135 43.67 -17.44 -7.72
N GLY A 136 43.88 -18.74 -7.52
CA GLY A 136 43.18 -19.81 -8.23
C GLY A 136 41.67 -19.74 -8.06
N ASP A 137 41.18 -19.25 -6.91
CA ASP A 137 39.74 -19.05 -6.67
C ASP A 137 39.10 -18.07 -7.67
N LEU A 138 39.91 -17.19 -8.28
CA LEU A 138 39.43 -16.23 -9.29
C LEU A 138 39.03 -16.91 -10.60
N GLN A 139 39.41 -18.18 -10.84
CA GLN A 139 39.04 -18.91 -12.07
C GLN A 139 37.53 -19.12 -12.20
N GLN A 140 36.77 -19.03 -11.10
CA GLN A 140 35.31 -19.20 -11.12
C GLN A 140 34.56 -17.92 -11.50
N TYR A 141 35.23 -16.77 -11.69
CA TYR A 141 34.57 -15.48 -11.91
C TYR A 141 33.66 -15.45 -13.15
N ASP A 142 34.13 -15.96 -14.29
CA ASP A 142 33.34 -15.91 -15.54
C ASP A 142 32.08 -16.76 -15.41
N THR A 143 32.23 -18.01 -14.94
CA THR A 143 31.10 -18.91 -14.64
C THR A 143 30.15 -18.31 -13.61
N ALA A 144 30.68 -17.61 -12.60
CA ALA A 144 29.88 -16.95 -11.59
C ALA A 144 29.03 -15.83 -12.17
N ILE A 145 29.61 -14.97 -13.03
CA ILE A 145 28.92 -13.88 -13.71
C ILE A 145 27.80 -14.43 -14.59
N GLU A 146 28.09 -15.44 -15.40
CA GLU A 146 27.07 -16.11 -16.24
C GLU A 146 25.95 -16.74 -15.39
N GLY A 147 26.33 -17.33 -14.25
CA GLY A 147 25.39 -17.96 -13.32
C GLY A 147 24.58 -16.99 -12.45
N ILE A 148 24.93 -15.70 -12.38
CA ILE A 148 24.13 -14.70 -11.64
C ILE A 148 22.77 -14.51 -12.30
N ALA A 149 22.71 -14.44 -13.63
CA ALA A 149 21.46 -14.28 -14.36
C ALA A 149 20.50 -15.46 -14.10
N ALA A 150 20.99 -16.69 -14.17
CA ALA A 150 20.21 -17.89 -13.89
C ALA A 150 19.72 -17.93 -12.42
N ARG A 151 20.55 -17.53 -11.46
CA ARG A 151 20.17 -17.44 -10.04
C ARG A 151 19.12 -16.35 -9.82
N GLN A 152 19.25 -15.20 -10.47
CA GLN A 152 18.29 -14.10 -10.38
C GLN A 152 16.92 -14.54 -10.89
N GLN A 153 16.86 -15.20 -12.04
CA GLN A 153 15.61 -15.72 -12.60
C GLN A 153 14.95 -16.74 -11.65
N ALA A 154 15.73 -17.67 -11.09
CA ALA A 154 15.20 -18.64 -10.12
C ALA A 154 14.66 -17.96 -8.85
N LEU A 155 15.30 -16.90 -8.38
CA LEU A 155 14.82 -16.10 -7.24
C LEU A 155 13.53 -15.35 -7.58
N GLU A 156 13.44 -14.73 -8.76
CA GLU A 156 12.23 -14.02 -9.20
C GLU A 156 11.04 -14.97 -9.36
N GLU A 157 11.25 -16.14 -9.95
CA GLU A 157 10.22 -17.19 -10.04
C GLU A 157 9.75 -17.67 -8.66
N SER A 158 10.70 -17.85 -7.73
CA SER A 158 10.40 -18.23 -6.34
C SER A 158 9.60 -17.13 -5.63
N GLN A 159 10.00 -15.86 -5.77
CA GLN A 159 9.27 -14.72 -5.22
C GLN A 159 7.88 -14.57 -5.85
N GLY A 160 7.74 -14.81 -7.15
CA GLY A 160 6.44 -14.82 -7.84
C GLY A 160 5.49 -15.87 -7.25
N LYS A 161 5.98 -17.10 -7.06
CA LYS A 161 5.24 -18.17 -6.39
C LYS A 161 4.85 -17.80 -4.96
N ALA A 162 5.77 -17.18 -4.20
CA ALA A 162 5.50 -16.73 -2.85
C ALA A 162 4.41 -15.63 -2.80
N ARG A 163 4.47 -14.63 -3.69
CA ARG A 163 3.45 -13.58 -3.79
C ARG A 163 2.08 -14.16 -4.12
N GLN A 164 2.01 -15.12 -5.04
CA GLN A 164 0.77 -15.81 -5.37
C GLN A 164 0.19 -16.55 -4.15
N ALA A 165 1.02 -17.34 -3.46
CA ALA A 165 0.59 -18.05 -2.26
C ALA A 165 0.09 -17.09 -1.16
N TRP A 166 0.73 -15.94 -1.00
CA TRP A 166 0.28 -14.90 -0.06
C TRP A 166 -1.09 -14.32 -0.45
N SER A 167 -1.30 -13.99 -1.73
CA SER A 167 -2.60 -13.53 -2.23
C SER A 167 -3.70 -14.58 -2.00
N ASP A 168 -3.40 -15.85 -2.26
CA ASP A 168 -4.36 -16.94 -2.05
C ASP A 168 -4.71 -17.12 -0.57
N HIS A 169 -3.73 -16.98 0.33
CA HIS A 169 -3.96 -16.99 1.77
C HIS A 169 -4.82 -15.81 2.23
N GLU A 170 -4.55 -14.60 1.76
CA GLU A 170 -5.34 -13.40 2.07
C GLU A 170 -6.81 -13.58 1.64
N GLN A 171 -7.05 -14.11 0.43
CA GLN A 171 -8.40 -14.41 -0.03
C GLN A 171 -9.09 -15.47 0.84
N ARG A 172 -8.36 -16.50 1.26
CA ARG A 172 -8.89 -17.54 2.14
C ARG A 172 -9.24 -17.00 3.52
N ILE A 173 -8.42 -16.11 4.09
CA ILE A 173 -8.70 -15.45 5.36
C ILE A 173 -9.97 -14.63 5.25
N ARG A 174 -10.11 -13.79 4.21
CA ARG A 174 -11.34 -13.00 4.00
C ARG A 174 -12.59 -13.86 3.92
N ARG A 175 -12.55 -14.98 3.18
CA ARG A 175 -13.68 -15.92 3.13
C ARG A 175 -14.02 -16.52 4.49
N LEU A 176 -13.00 -16.83 5.30
CA LEU A 176 -13.21 -17.36 6.66
C LEU A 176 -13.78 -16.28 7.60
N GLU A 177 -13.31 -15.04 7.49
CA GLU A 177 -13.83 -13.90 8.25
C GLU A 177 -15.30 -13.62 7.89
N GLU A 178 -15.64 -13.65 6.60
CA GLU A 178 -17.03 -13.54 6.12
C GLU A 178 -17.90 -14.66 6.70
N GLN A 179 -17.44 -15.92 6.65
CA GLN A 179 -18.17 -17.05 7.23
C GLN A 179 -18.34 -16.94 8.74
N LEU A 180 -17.32 -16.48 9.47
CA LEU A 180 -17.41 -16.25 10.91
C LEU A 180 -18.40 -15.13 11.23
N SER A 181 -18.39 -14.05 10.46
CA SER A 181 -19.31 -12.91 10.64
C SER A 181 -20.78 -13.33 10.46
N MET A 182 -21.06 -14.28 9.57
CA MET A 182 -22.40 -14.82 9.34
C MET A 182 -22.89 -15.74 10.47
N THR A 183 -21.97 -16.32 11.25
CA THR A 183 -22.29 -17.28 12.32
C THR A 183 -22.18 -16.67 13.72
N ALA A 184 -21.66 -15.44 13.82
CA ALA A 184 -21.47 -14.74 15.08
C ALA A 184 -22.82 -14.33 15.71
N VAL A 185 -22.96 -14.59 17.01
CA VAL A 185 -24.11 -14.16 17.83
C VAL A 185 -23.83 -12.76 18.40
N LEU A 186 -24.88 -11.97 18.67
CA LEU A 186 -24.76 -10.65 19.30
C LEU A 186 -23.88 -10.67 20.55
N SER A 187 -22.97 -9.69 20.63
CA SER A 187 -22.16 -9.48 21.83
C SER A 187 -23.02 -9.07 23.03
N VAL A 188 -22.49 -9.20 24.25
CA VAL A 188 -23.18 -8.77 25.49
C VAL A 188 -23.55 -7.28 25.42
N THR A 189 -22.64 -6.44 24.92
CA THR A 189 -22.86 -5.00 24.75
C THR A 189 -23.97 -4.71 23.74
N GLN A 190 -23.99 -5.40 22.60
CA GLN A 190 -25.02 -5.25 21.57
C GLN A 190 -26.41 -5.67 22.09
N ARG A 191 -26.48 -6.78 22.84
CA ARG A 191 -27.73 -7.22 23.49
C ARG A 191 -28.25 -6.18 24.49
N GLY A 192 -27.35 -5.63 25.33
CA GLY A 192 -27.68 -4.56 26.26
C GLY A 192 -28.20 -3.30 25.57
N HIS A 193 -27.58 -2.93 24.44
CA HIS A 193 -28.01 -1.76 23.66
C HIS A 193 -29.41 -1.97 23.06
N ILE A 194 -29.68 -3.09 22.39
CA ILE A 194 -31.02 -3.40 21.85
C ILE A 194 -32.08 -3.34 22.96
N TYR A 195 -31.78 -3.86 24.15
CA TYR A 195 -32.70 -3.81 25.28
C TYR A 195 -33.07 -2.37 25.68
N GLN A 196 -32.08 -1.47 25.75
CA GLN A 196 -32.30 -0.05 26.09
C GLN A 196 -33.14 0.66 25.02
N LEU A 197 -32.88 0.41 23.73
CA LEU A 197 -33.67 0.99 22.64
C LEU A 197 -35.12 0.50 22.69
N VAL A 198 -35.33 -0.80 22.95
CA VAL A 198 -36.68 -1.36 23.11
C VAL A 198 -37.39 -0.78 24.33
N GLN A 199 -36.69 -0.52 25.43
CA GLN A 199 -37.26 0.13 26.60
C GLN A 199 -37.78 1.53 26.28
N ARG A 200 -36.98 2.35 25.59
CA ARG A 200 -37.39 3.69 25.16
C ARG A 200 -38.57 3.64 24.18
N TRP A 201 -38.56 2.67 23.26
CA TRP A 201 -39.66 2.46 22.33
C TRP A 201 -40.96 2.03 23.03
N ALA A 202 -40.89 1.08 23.96
CA ALA A 202 -42.04 0.63 24.73
C ALA A 202 -42.61 1.76 25.62
N GLN A 203 -41.76 2.59 26.20
CA GLN A 203 -42.18 3.75 26.98
C GLN A 203 -42.95 4.75 26.11
N ALA A 204 -42.43 5.11 24.94
CA ALA A 204 -43.13 6.00 24.02
C ALA A 204 -44.49 5.44 23.56
N ARG A 205 -44.60 4.11 23.37
CA ARG A 205 -45.89 3.45 23.07
C ARG A 205 -46.87 3.53 24.22
N THR A 206 -46.40 3.37 25.45
CA THR A 206 -47.22 3.53 26.66
C THR A 206 -47.80 4.94 26.73
N GLU A 207 -46.97 5.97 26.51
CA GLU A 207 -47.36 7.38 26.57
C GLU A 207 -48.30 7.82 25.43
N ARG A 208 -48.09 7.31 24.20
CA ARG A 208 -48.85 7.72 23.01
C ARG A 208 -50.11 6.89 22.77
N GLU A 209 -50.06 5.58 23.03
CA GLU A 209 -51.16 4.65 22.74
C GLU A 209 -52.00 4.32 23.99
N GLY A 210 -51.57 4.75 25.19
CA GLY A 210 -52.31 4.54 26.45
C GLY A 210 -52.38 3.09 26.92
N ILE A 211 -51.52 2.22 26.38
CA ILE A 211 -51.43 0.80 26.75
C ILE A 211 -50.54 0.58 27.97
N ALA A 212 -50.78 -0.51 28.70
CA ALA A 212 -49.94 -0.88 29.85
C ALA A 212 -48.48 -1.14 29.43
N VAL A 213 -47.53 -0.72 30.27
CA VAL A 213 -46.07 -0.85 30.02
C VAL A 213 -45.65 -2.27 29.65
N SER A 214 -46.20 -3.28 30.35
CA SER A 214 -45.92 -4.69 30.08
C SER A 214 -46.39 -5.15 28.70
N ALA A 215 -47.56 -4.65 28.26
CA ALA A 215 -48.12 -4.94 26.94
C ALA A 215 -47.32 -4.23 25.82
N ALA A 216 -46.88 -3.00 26.05
CA ALA A 216 -46.02 -2.26 25.12
C ALA A 216 -44.68 -2.99 24.92
N PHE A 217 -44.03 -3.42 26.00
CA PHE A 217 -42.78 -4.19 25.95
C PHE A 217 -42.94 -5.52 25.21
N ALA A 218 -43.99 -6.28 25.53
CA ALA A 218 -44.28 -7.54 24.87
C ALA A 218 -44.51 -7.33 23.36
N GLY A 219 -45.22 -6.27 22.98
CA GLY A 219 -45.45 -5.89 21.59
C GLY A 219 -44.17 -5.55 20.83
N CYS A 220 -43.27 -4.75 21.42
CA CYS A 220 -41.99 -4.39 20.80
C CYS A 220 -41.11 -5.64 20.56
N TRP A 221 -41.01 -6.52 21.55
CA TRP A 221 -40.26 -7.77 21.41
C TRP A 221 -40.90 -8.75 20.42
N ALA A 222 -42.24 -8.81 20.37
CA ALA A 222 -42.94 -9.64 19.38
C ALA A 222 -42.64 -9.15 17.95
N ALA A 223 -42.61 -7.84 17.73
CA ALA A 223 -42.27 -7.25 16.43
C ALA A 223 -40.84 -7.60 16.00
N ILE A 224 -39.86 -7.49 16.91
CA ILE A 224 -38.46 -7.86 16.64
C ILE A 224 -38.34 -9.35 16.33
N LYS A 225 -38.90 -10.23 17.18
CA LYS A 225 -38.84 -11.69 16.98
C LYS A 225 -39.48 -12.11 15.66
N THR A 226 -40.57 -11.46 15.26
CA THR A 226 -41.26 -11.74 14.00
C THR A 226 -40.40 -11.31 12.81
N ARG A 227 -39.78 -10.13 12.87
CA ARG A 227 -38.91 -9.61 11.80
C ARG A 227 -37.71 -10.51 11.53
N TYR A 228 -37.00 -10.92 12.59
CA TYR A 228 -35.77 -11.71 12.47
C TYR A 228 -36.01 -13.22 12.53
N ARG A 229 -37.28 -13.67 12.66
CA ARG A 229 -37.67 -15.09 12.76
C ARG A 229 -36.92 -15.85 13.85
N VAL A 230 -36.72 -15.20 15.00
CA VAL A 230 -35.98 -15.76 16.14
C VAL A 230 -36.89 -16.07 17.33
N ALA A 231 -36.59 -17.16 18.05
CA ALA A 231 -37.32 -17.51 19.28
C ALA A 231 -37.00 -16.56 20.44
N LYS A 232 -35.75 -16.07 20.51
CA LYS A 232 -35.24 -15.12 21.49
C LYS A 232 -34.45 -14.05 20.76
N TYR A 233 -34.52 -12.80 21.22
CA TYR A 233 -33.78 -11.69 20.59
C TYR A 233 -32.25 -11.90 20.65
N GLU A 234 -31.76 -12.68 21.63
CA GLU A 234 -30.35 -13.04 21.74
C GLU A 234 -29.85 -13.93 20.58
N HIS A 235 -30.77 -14.54 19.82
CA HIS A 235 -30.42 -15.36 18.66
C HIS A 235 -30.40 -14.55 17.36
N ILE A 236 -30.58 -13.23 17.42
CA ILE A 236 -30.37 -12.37 16.25
C ILE A 236 -28.88 -12.49 15.86
N PRO A 237 -28.55 -12.73 14.58
CA PRO A 237 -27.17 -12.73 14.11
C PRO A 237 -26.49 -11.38 14.37
N ALA A 238 -25.19 -11.39 14.67
CA ALA A 238 -24.42 -10.16 14.86
C ALA A 238 -24.42 -9.28 13.60
N SER A 239 -24.51 -9.87 12.41
CA SER A 239 -24.66 -9.17 11.13
C SER A 239 -25.95 -8.34 11.03
N ASP A 240 -27.02 -8.76 11.70
CA ASP A 240 -28.32 -8.07 11.69
C ASP A 240 -28.44 -6.98 12.77
N TYR A 241 -27.38 -6.76 13.56
CA TYR A 241 -27.37 -5.78 14.65
C TYR A 241 -27.77 -4.36 14.20
N GLN A 242 -27.10 -3.85 13.16
CA GLN A 242 -27.33 -2.48 12.66
C GLN A 242 -28.72 -2.32 12.02
N ASP A 243 -29.22 -3.36 11.34
CA ASP A 243 -30.59 -3.38 10.82
C ASP A 243 -31.61 -3.36 11.96
N CYS A 244 -31.37 -4.12 13.04
CA CYS A 244 -32.23 -4.15 14.23
C CYS A 244 -32.29 -2.79 14.94
N VAL A 245 -31.15 -2.14 15.14
CA VAL A 245 -31.10 -0.77 15.70
C VAL A 245 -31.86 0.19 14.80
N SER A 246 -31.61 0.15 13.48
CA SER A 246 -32.29 1.01 12.51
C SER A 246 -33.81 0.79 12.48
N TYR A 247 -34.25 -0.46 12.61
CA TYR A 247 -35.66 -0.81 12.68
C TYR A 247 -36.34 -0.23 13.92
N ILE A 248 -35.73 -0.37 15.10
CA ILE A 248 -36.26 0.18 16.35
C ILE A 248 -36.31 1.71 16.28
N SER A 249 -35.26 2.36 15.79
CA SER A 249 -35.21 3.81 15.64
C SER A 249 -36.29 4.33 14.68
N LYS A 250 -36.48 3.68 13.53
CA LYS A 250 -37.56 4.03 12.59
C LYS A 250 -38.95 3.86 13.20
N ALA A 251 -39.16 2.76 13.93
CA ALA A 251 -40.44 2.50 14.59
C ALA A 251 -40.72 3.51 15.72
N TYR A 252 -39.68 3.95 16.43
CA TYR A 252 -39.78 5.02 17.41
C TYR A 252 -40.12 6.36 16.75
N THR A 253 -39.36 6.78 15.74
CA THR A 253 -39.58 8.06 15.06
C THR A 253 -40.93 8.11 14.36
N ALA A 254 -41.42 7.00 13.79
CA ALA A 254 -42.76 6.93 13.23
C ALA A 254 -43.86 7.16 14.29
N LEU A 255 -43.59 6.82 15.55
CA LEU A 255 -44.51 6.96 16.66
C LEU A 255 -44.42 8.35 17.34
N THR A 256 -43.22 8.87 17.52
CA THR A 256 -42.97 10.09 18.30
C THR A 256 -42.78 11.34 17.45
N GLY A 257 -42.40 11.18 16.17
CA GLY A 257 -41.94 12.25 15.30
C GLY A 257 -40.50 12.69 15.56
N GLU A 258 -39.83 12.12 16.58
CA GLU A 258 -38.49 12.52 17.01
C GLU A 258 -37.46 11.40 16.76
N PRO A 259 -36.20 11.74 16.45
CA PRO A 259 -35.14 10.75 16.35
C PRO A 259 -34.85 10.13 17.73
N LEU A 260 -34.77 8.81 17.77
CA LEU A 260 -34.31 8.10 18.97
C LEU A 260 -32.83 8.42 19.18
N VAL A 261 -32.51 9.24 20.18
CA VAL A 261 -31.12 9.65 20.47
C VAL A 261 -30.31 8.45 20.91
N ASP A 262 -29.34 8.04 20.10
CA ASP A 262 -28.39 6.98 20.42
C ASP A 262 -27.22 7.58 21.21
N ASP A 263 -27.07 7.19 22.48
CA ASP A 263 -26.05 7.75 23.38
C ASP A 263 -24.68 7.08 23.21
N GLN A 264 -24.52 6.17 22.24
CA GLN A 264 -23.25 5.47 21.98
C GLN A 264 -22.34 6.16 20.94
N GLY A 265 -22.40 7.50 20.86
CA GLY A 265 -21.59 8.32 19.96
C GLY A 265 -20.44 9.11 20.61
N ARG A 266 -19.98 8.76 21.81
CA ARG A 266 -18.78 9.37 22.43
C ARG A 266 -17.78 8.30 22.89
N THR A 267 -16.98 7.84 21.94
CA THR A 267 -15.57 7.41 22.15
C THR A 267 -14.82 7.60 20.86
#